data_AF-A0A1V1UVY1-F1
#
_entry.id   AF-A0A1V1UVY1-F1
#
_cell.length_a   1.000
_cell.length_b   1.000
_cell.length_c   1.000
_cell.angle_alpha   90.00
_cell.angle_beta   90.00
_cell.angle_gamma   90.00
#
_symmetry.space_group_name_H-M   'P 1'
#
loop_
_entity.id
_entity.type
_entity.pdbx_description
1 polymer ?
#
loop_
_entity_poly.entity_id
_entity_poly.type
_entity_poly.pdbx_seq_one_letter_code
_entity_poly.pdbx_strand_id
1 'polypeptide(L)' 'MTYIEPTPPGAPQPEIPPAPTPEPEIAPSDTPDEVPPMEPGGGGEGDSRPYG' A
#
# COMPACT_ATOMS: atom_id res chain seq x y z
N MET A 1 39.05 -7.72 13.52
CA MET A 1 38.70 -6.98 12.30
C MET A 1 38.40 -8.03 11.24
N THR A 2 37.18 -8.04 10.68
CA THR A 2 36.86 -8.97 9.58
C THR A 2 37.44 -8.40 8.29
N TYR A 3 38.27 -9.19 7.61
CA TYR A 3 38.74 -8.86 6.27
C TYR A 3 37.63 -9.18 5.26
N ILE A 4 37.29 -8.21 4.41
CA ILE A 4 36.38 -8.42 3.27
C ILE A 4 37.26 -8.53 2.02
N GLU A 5 37.12 -9.62 1.27
CA GLU A 5 37.84 -9.81 0.01
C GLU A 5 37.33 -8.84 -1.08
N PRO A 6 38.22 -8.21 -1.88
CA PRO A 6 37.81 -7.40 -3.03
C PRO A 6 37.11 -8.23 -4.10
N THR A 7 36.08 -7.68 -4.72
CA THR A 7 35.41 -8.32 -5.86
C THR A 7 36.37 -8.44 -7.06
N PRO A 8 36.54 -9.63 -7.67
CA PRO A 8 37.45 -9.81 -8.78
C PRO A 8 36.97 -9.06 -10.05
N PRO A 9 37.90 -8.61 -10.92
CA PRO A 9 37.54 -8.00 -12.19
C PRO A 9 36.78 -8.99 -13.07
N GLY A 10 35.66 -8.56 -13.64
CA GLY A 10 34.78 -9.42 -14.45
C GLY A 10 33.78 -10.24 -13.63
N ALA A 11 33.70 -10.05 -12.30
CA ALA A 11 32.60 -10.61 -11.52
C ALA A 11 31.25 -10.08 -12.04
N PRO A 12 30.24 -10.94 -12.20
CA PRO A 12 28.91 -10.52 -12.60
C PRO A 12 28.41 -9.48 -11.60
N GLN A 13 28.03 -8.31 -12.12
CA GLN A 13 27.40 -7.28 -11.32
C GLN A 13 25.94 -7.66 -11.08
N PRO A 14 25.38 -7.35 -9.90
CA PRO A 14 23.94 -7.47 -9.69
C PRO A 14 23.19 -6.67 -10.76
N GLU A 15 22.12 -7.26 -11.29
CA GLU A 15 21.18 -6.54 -12.14
C GLU A 15 20.45 -5.50 -11.27
N ILE A 16 20.67 -4.22 -11.55
CA ILE A 16 19.93 -3.14 -10.89
C ILE A 16 18.64 -2.94 -11.68
N PRO A 17 17.45 -3.11 -11.08
CA PRO A 17 16.21 -2.82 -11.77
C PRO A 17 16.18 -1.34 -12.18
N PRO A 18 15.53 -1.00 -13.31
CA PRO A 18 15.37 0.39 -13.70
C PRO A 18 14.64 1.18 -12.62
N ALA A 19 14.94 2.47 -12.54
CA ALA A 19 14.20 3.38 -11.67
C ALA A 19 12.69 3.33 -11.98
N PRO A 20 11.82 3.44 -10.97
CA PRO A 20 10.38 3.47 -11.20
C PRO A 20 10.00 4.67 -12.06
N THR A 21 8.90 4.54 -12.81
CA THR A 21 8.33 5.67 -13.54
C THR A 21 7.85 6.73 -12.55
N PRO A 22 8.06 8.03 -12.82
CA PRO A 22 7.49 9.10 -12.02
C PRO A 22 5.97 8.94 -11.92
N GLU A 23 5.43 9.02 -10.70
CA GLU A 23 3.99 9.02 -10.46
C GLU A 23 3.41 10.42 -10.74
N PRO A 24 2.15 10.53 -11.19
CA PRO A 24 1.48 11.81 -11.30
C PRO A 24 1.38 12.51 -9.94
N GLU A 25 1.53 13.83 -9.92
CA GLU A 25 1.20 14.64 -8.75
C GLU A 25 -0.33 14.67 -8.59
N ILE A 26 -0.85 14.04 -7.54
CA ILE A 26 -2.29 14.06 -7.20
C ILE A 26 -2.52 15.23 -6.25
N ALA A 27 -3.39 16.18 -6.62
CA ALA A 27 -3.76 17.24 -5.69
C ALA A 27 -4.64 16.67 -4.57
N PRO A 28 -4.58 17.21 -3.33
CA PRO A 28 -5.49 16.77 -2.26
C PRO A 28 -6.98 16.93 -2.59
N SER A 29 -7.33 17.77 -3.56
CA SER A 29 -8.71 17.91 -4.07
C SER A 29 -9.12 16.79 -5.03
N ASP A 30 -8.17 16.04 -5.59
CA ASP A 30 -8.42 14.92 -6.50
C ASP A 30 -8.58 13.59 -5.75
N THR A 31 -8.28 13.55 -4.45
CA THR A 31 -8.54 12.37 -3.62
C THR A 31 -10.04 12.26 -3.36
N PRO A 32 -10.68 11.11 -3.65
CA PRO A 32 -12.09 10.91 -3.34
C PRO A 32 -12.35 11.12 -1.85
N ASP A 33 -13.46 11.79 -1.52
CA ASP A 33 -13.93 11.86 -0.14
C ASP A 33 -14.23 10.43 0.36
N GLU A 34 -13.59 10.05 1.46
CA GLU A 34 -13.96 8.81 2.15
C GLU A 34 -15.34 9.00 2.77
N VAL A 35 -16.34 8.31 2.22
CA VAL A 35 -17.63 8.17 2.89
C VAL A 35 -17.46 7.23 4.08
N PRO A 36 -17.87 7.62 5.31
CA PRO A 36 -17.87 6.70 6.44
C PRO A 36 -18.62 5.42 6.07
N PRO A 37 -18.19 4.24 6.56
CA PRO A 37 -18.96 3.03 6.38
C PRO A 37 -20.37 3.28 6.92
N MET A 38 -21.39 2.94 6.12
CA MET A 38 -22.76 2.95 6.63
C MET A 38 -22.78 2.08 7.89
N GLU A 39 -23.32 2.59 9.00
CA GLU A 39 -23.49 1.78 10.19
C GLU A 39 -24.18 0.46 9.78
N PRO A 40 -23.68 -0.71 10.24
CA PRO A 40 -24.34 -1.97 9.96
C PRO A 40 -25.78 -1.82 10.43
N GLY A 41 -26.75 -1.83 9.49
CA GLY A 41 -28.14 -1.42 9.71
C GLY A 41 -28.64 -1.88 11.08
N GLY A 42 -28.61 -0.95 12.03
CA GLY A 42 -29.05 -1.13 13.40
C GLY A 42 -30.54 -0.91 13.41
N GLY A 43 -31.27 -1.95 13.79
CA GLY A 43 -32.70 -2.09 13.63
C GLY A 43 -33.51 -0.82 13.80
N GLY A 44 -34.12 -0.38 12.70
CA GLY A 44 -35.22 0.59 12.78
C GLY A 44 -36.35 0.02 13.63
N GLU A 45 -37.28 0.88 14.05
CA GLU A 45 -38.47 0.48 14.79
C GLU A 45 -39.22 -0.63 14.02
N GLY A 46 -39.14 -1.87 14.53
CA GLY A 46 -39.67 -3.07 13.89
C GLY A 46 -38.63 -4.14 13.49
N ASP A 47 -37.33 -3.91 13.69
CA ASP A 47 -36.31 -4.94 13.43
C ASP A 47 -36.46 -6.13 14.40
N SER A 48 -37.04 -7.20 13.87
CA SER A 48 -37.39 -8.43 14.60
C SER A 48 -36.30 -9.49 14.50
N ARG A 49 -35.10 -9.15 13.99
CA ARG A 49 -34.00 -10.11 13.87
C ARG A 49 -33.63 -10.62 15.27
N PRO A 50 -33.55 -11.96 15.48
CA PRO A 50 -33.18 -12.50 16.78
C PRO A 50 -31.72 -12.14 17.08
N TYR A 51 -31.46 -11.68 18.30
CA TYR A 51 -30.11 -11.61 18.83
C TYR A 51 -29.51 -13.01 18.75
N GLY A 52 -28.41 -13.14 18.02
CA GLY A 52 -27.65 -14.39 17.92
C GLY A 52 -27.11 -14.86 19.26
#